data_AF-A6G380-F1
#
_entry.id   AF-A6G380-F1
#
_cell.length_a   1.000
_cell.length_b   1.000
_cell.length_c   1.000
_cell.angle_alpha   90.00
_cell.angle_beta   90.00
_cell.angle_gamma   90.00
#
_symmetry.space_group_name_H-M   'P 1'
#
loop_
_entity.id
_entity.type
_entity.pdbx_description
1 polymer ?
#
loop_
_entity_poly.entity_id
_entity_poly.type
_entity_poly.pdbx_seq_one_letter_code
_entity_poly.pdbx_strand_id
1 'polypeptide(L)'
;MKITKLVLTAGLVAVMCTSLTACKDKGDGTENPDGEEESDKDPMEELKAIPTDIQAEVDLVLKPITDLEKLMADIETAPDRLAITTADLKGMVSASFDGGKIEIDTNLDITADARAELQAMLELALDVAAGIKNTPDTVTTATANIVGHGARATTLATKLTTKLTAKVKFAKGEEKASLEAQLQEITQLEADISTTIDEAKATVTELPAKIAEMGAKFTASLAVG
;
A
#
# COMPACT_ATOMS: atom_id res chain seq x y z
N MET A 1 -16.16 14.90 2.66
CA MET A 1 -14.72 15.17 2.91
C MET A 1 -13.98 14.87 1.62
N LYS A 2 -13.23 15.82 1.04
CA LYS A 2 -12.48 15.55 -0.20
C LYS A 2 -11.29 14.67 0.17
N ILE A 3 -11.35 13.39 -0.19
CA ILE A 3 -10.17 12.53 -0.27
C ILE A 3 -9.33 13.13 -1.39
N THR A 4 -8.34 13.93 -1.03
CA THR A 4 -7.38 14.47 -1.99
C THR A 4 -6.63 13.28 -2.54
N LYS A 5 -7.00 12.86 -3.76
CA LYS A 5 -6.22 11.90 -4.53
C LYS A 5 -4.77 12.39 -4.50
N LEU A 6 -3.88 11.57 -3.97
CA LEU A 6 -2.44 11.76 -4.04
C LEU A 6 -2.09 11.79 -5.54
N VAL A 7 -2.00 12.98 -6.12
CA VAL A 7 -1.58 13.15 -7.51
C VAL A 7 -0.05 13.00 -7.49
N LEU A 8 0.39 11.75 -7.62
CA LEU A 8 1.76 11.42 -7.93
C LEU A 8 2.07 12.02 -9.31
N THR A 9 2.68 13.20 -9.32
CA THR A 9 3.10 13.85 -10.55
C THR A 9 4.39 13.16 -10.98
N ALA A 10 4.23 12.05 -11.71
CA ALA A 10 5.33 11.36 -12.36
C ALA A 10 5.95 12.32 -13.39
N GLY A 11 7.10 12.89 -13.04
CA GLY A 11 7.94 13.66 -13.95
C GLY A 11 8.47 12.74 -15.05
N LEU A 12 7.80 12.74 -16.19
CA LEU A 12 8.24 12.09 -17.42
C LEU A 12 9.54 12.77 -17.91
N VAL A 13 10.70 12.22 -17.54
CA VAL A 13 11.97 12.58 -18.19
C VAL A 13 12.16 11.69 -19.41
N ALA A 14 12.07 12.31 -20.58
CA ALA A 14 12.29 11.68 -21.87
C ALA A 14 13.73 11.14 -21.98
N VAL A 15 13.88 9.82 -21.94
CA VAL A 15 15.13 9.13 -22.25
C VAL A 15 15.30 9.10 -23.77
N MET A 16 16.13 10.01 -24.30
CA MET A 16 16.66 9.89 -25.66
C MET A 16 17.79 8.86 -25.64
N CYS A 17 17.50 7.67 -26.19
CA CYS A 17 18.51 6.68 -26.53
C CYS A 17 19.46 7.24 -27.62
N THR A 18 20.75 7.33 -27.33
CA THR A 18 21.79 7.28 -28.36
C THR A 18 22.65 6.05 -28.12
N SER A 19 22.55 5.12 -29.06
CA SER A 19 23.39 3.93 -29.18
C SER A 19 24.78 4.34 -29.66
N LEU A 20 25.81 4.04 -28.85
CA LEU A 20 27.17 3.86 -29.37
C LEU A 20 27.70 2.50 -28.92
N THR A 21 27.80 1.63 -29.90
CA THR A 21 28.62 0.41 -29.93
C THR A 21 30.11 0.78 -29.81
N ALA A 22 30.83 0.16 -28.87
CA ALA A 22 32.26 -0.10 -29.00
C ALA A 22 32.71 -1.26 -28.08
N CYS A 23 33.53 -2.15 -28.63
CA CYS A 23 33.94 -3.45 -28.13
C CYS A 23 35.10 -3.45 -27.10
N LYS A 24 35.10 -4.49 -26.25
CA LYS A 24 36.21 -5.43 -25.93
C LYS A 24 37.51 -4.88 -25.30
N ASP A 25 37.83 -5.33 -24.09
CA ASP A 25 38.96 -6.25 -23.87
C ASP A 25 38.90 -7.06 -22.56
N LYS A 26 39.59 -8.20 -22.54
CA LYS A 26 39.76 -9.16 -21.43
C LYS A 26 41.07 -8.89 -20.65
N GLY A 27 41.07 -9.29 -19.36
CA GLY A 27 42.27 -9.50 -18.52
C GLY A 27 42.30 -8.50 -17.34
N ASP A 28 42.74 -8.82 -16.13
CA ASP A 28 43.28 -10.00 -15.45
C ASP A 28 43.28 -9.62 -13.94
N GLY A 29 43.06 -10.60 -13.07
CA GLY A 29 43.48 -10.61 -11.67
C GLY A 29 43.18 -9.41 -10.76
N THR A 30 42.16 -9.55 -9.91
CA THR A 30 42.27 -9.34 -8.45
C THR A 30 40.97 -9.80 -7.80
N GLU A 31 41.00 -10.98 -7.18
CA GLU A 31 39.99 -11.39 -6.21
C GLU A 31 40.07 -10.43 -5.04
N ASN A 32 39.01 -9.67 -4.79
CA ASN A 32 38.79 -9.00 -3.52
C ASN A 32 37.70 -9.79 -2.77
N PRO A 33 37.90 -10.10 -1.48
CA PRO A 33 36.94 -10.85 -0.68
C PRO A 33 35.78 -9.95 -0.28
N ASP A 34 34.68 -10.59 0.11
CA ASP A 34 33.44 -10.00 0.65
C ASP A 34 32.45 -9.49 -0.41
N GLY A 35 31.90 -10.44 -1.16
CA GLY A 35 30.57 -10.29 -1.72
C GLY A 35 29.53 -10.41 -0.61
N GLU A 36 29.22 -9.29 0.05
CA GLU A 36 27.86 -9.12 0.54
C GLU A 36 26.95 -9.31 -0.68
N GLU A 37 25.96 -10.19 -0.56
CA GLU A 37 24.94 -10.36 -1.59
C GLU A 37 24.27 -8.99 -1.82
N GLU A 38 24.80 -8.22 -2.79
CA GLU A 38 24.11 -7.05 -3.30
C GLU A 38 22.77 -7.58 -3.82
N SER A 39 21.68 -7.03 -3.31
CA SER A 39 20.39 -7.20 -3.96
C SER A 39 20.60 -6.92 -5.45
N ASP A 40 20.15 -7.82 -6.33
CA ASP A 40 20.22 -7.67 -7.80
C ASP A 40 19.47 -6.43 -8.33
N LYS A 41 18.96 -5.57 -7.44
CA LYS A 41 18.19 -4.36 -7.73
C LYS A 41 19.09 -3.14 -7.64
N ASP A 42 18.92 -2.22 -8.59
CA ASP A 42 19.61 -0.94 -8.59
C ASP A 42 19.24 -0.12 -7.32
N PRO A 43 20.21 0.30 -6.49
CA PRO A 43 19.93 1.06 -5.26
C PRO A 43 19.12 2.35 -5.47
N MET A 44 19.22 2.97 -6.66
CA MET A 44 18.38 4.12 -7.01
C MET A 44 16.92 3.73 -7.17
N GLU A 45 16.64 2.61 -7.84
CA GLU A 45 15.28 2.07 -7.99
C GLU A 45 14.71 1.64 -6.64
N GLU A 46 15.53 1.07 -5.75
CA GLU A 46 15.10 0.74 -4.39
C GLU A 46 14.73 1.98 -3.57
N LEU A 47 15.47 3.09 -3.73
CA LEU A 47 15.15 4.37 -3.07
C LEU A 47 13.83 4.95 -3.61
N LYS A 48 13.62 4.88 -4.93
CA LYS A 48 12.39 5.34 -5.59
C LYS A 48 11.15 4.51 -5.23
N ALA A 49 11.33 3.24 -4.87
CA ALA A 49 10.22 2.37 -4.48
C ALA A 49 9.68 2.68 -3.06
N ILE A 50 10.49 3.27 -2.18
CA ILE A 50 10.13 3.47 -0.76
C ILE A 50 8.80 4.20 -0.53
N PRO A 51 8.46 5.29 -1.25
CA PRO A 51 7.15 5.92 -1.11
C PRO A 51 5.98 4.97 -1.39
N THR A 52 6.13 4.05 -2.35
CA THR A 52 5.11 3.04 -2.66
C THR A 52 5.01 2.00 -1.56
N ASP A 53 6.15 1.54 -1.03
CA ASP A 53 6.19 0.63 0.12
C ASP A 53 5.47 1.26 1.34
N ILE A 54 5.73 2.54 1.64
CA ILE A 54 5.07 3.29 2.73
C ILE A 54 3.55 3.39 2.48
N GLN A 55 3.13 3.69 1.24
CA GLN A 55 1.71 3.77 0.91
C GLN A 55 1.00 2.42 1.10
N ALA A 56 1.66 1.31 0.75
CA ALA A 56 1.09 -0.02 0.96
C ALA A 56 0.80 -0.30 2.45
N GLU A 57 1.67 0.16 3.36
CA GLU A 57 1.44 0.05 4.81
C GLU A 57 0.22 0.86 5.26
N VAL A 58 0.04 2.07 4.71
CA VAL A 58 -1.16 2.89 4.97
C VAL A 58 -2.42 2.21 4.44
N ASP A 59 -2.36 1.66 3.23
CA ASP A 59 -3.49 1.00 2.56
C ASP A 59 -3.95 -0.24 3.34
N LEU A 60 -3.02 -0.99 3.95
CA LEU A 60 -3.35 -2.12 4.82
C LEU A 60 -4.19 -1.69 6.02
N VAL A 61 -3.84 -0.57 6.65
CA VAL A 61 -4.61 -0.01 7.78
C VAL A 61 -5.94 0.55 7.31
N LEU A 62 -6.00 1.12 6.10
CA LEU A 62 -7.22 1.70 5.53
C LEU A 62 -8.22 0.64 5.06
N LYS A 63 -7.76 -0.53 4.64
CA LYS A 63 -8.59 -1.58 4.02
C LYS A 63 -9.92 -1.88 4.73
N PRO A 64 -9.99 -2.03 6.08
CA PRO A 64 -11.25 -2.30 6.76
C PRO A 64 -12.31 -1.21 6.54
N ILE A 65 -11.89 0.05 6.38
CA ILE A 65 -12.80 1.16 6.04
C ILE A 65 -13.41 0.95 4.67
N THR A 66 -12.57 0.74 3.66
CA THR A 66 -13.01 0.61 2.26
C THR A 66 -13.90 -0.61 2.07
N ASP A 67 -13.56 -1.73 2.70
CA ASP A 67 -14.37 -2.94 2.64
C ASP A 67 -15.71 -2.77 3.37
N LEU A 68 -15.73 -2.05 4.49
CA LEU A 68 -16.95 -1.74 5.22
C LEU A 68 -17.89 -0.81 4.41
N GLU A 69 -17.36 0.21 3.76
CA GLU A 69 -18.13 1.10 2.87
C GLU A 69 -18.74 0.32 1.70
N LYS A 70 -17.97 -0.59 1.10
CA LYS A 70 -18.47 -1.49 0.06
C LYS A 70 -19.60 -2.38 0.59
N LEU A 71 -19.40 -3.00 1.74
CA LEU A 71 -20.41 -3.86 2.37
C LEU A 71 -21.70 -3.09 2.68
N MET A 72 -21.62 -1.84 3.14
CA MET A 72 -22.79 -0.99 3.35
C MET A 72 -23.56 -0.75 2.05
N ALA A 73 -22.87 -0.43 0.96
CA ALA A 73 -23.49 -0.23 -0.35
C ALA A 73 -24.10 -1.54 -0.91
N ASP A 74 -23.43 -2.67 -0.69
CA ASP A 74 -23.91 -3.99 -1.10
C ASP A 74 -25.21 -4.34 -0.35
N ILE A 75 -25.31 -4.08 0.96
CA ILE A 75 -26.53 -4.31 1.76
C ILE A 75 -27.72 -3.49 1.27
N GLU A 76 -27.49 -2.27 0.79
CA GLU A 76 -28.56 -1.40 0.28
C GLU A 76 -29.14 -1.89 -1.05
N THR A 77 -28.33 -2.55 -1.88
CA THR A 77 -28.71 -2.89 -3.26
C THR A 77 -28.97 -4.39 -3.49
N ALA A 78 -28.46 -5.25 -2.61
CA ALA A 78 -28.56 -6.69 -2.76
C ALA A 78 -29.95 -7.31 -2.57
N PRO A 79 -30.86 -6.80 -1.70
CA PRO A 79 -32.19 -7.39 -1.55
C PRO A 79 -32.93 -7.55 -2.89
N ASP A 80 -32.90 -6.51 -3.73
CA ASP A 80 -33.53 -6.51 -5.06
C ASP A 80 -32.84 -7.48 -6.04
N ARG A 81 -31.50 -7.52 -6.00
CA ARG A 81 -30.68 -8.35 -6.90
C ARG A 81 -30.77 -9.83 -6.56
N LEU A 82 -30.86 -10.15 -5.27
CA LEU A 82 -30.86 -11.51 -4.73
C LEU A 82 -32.28 -12.05 -4.52
N ALA A 83 -33.31 -11.21 -4.66
CA ALA A 83 -34.71 -11.53 -4.36
C ALA A 83 -34.91 -12.02 -2.90
N ILE A 84 -34.23 -11.39 -1.95
CA ILE A 84 -34.34 -11.67 -0.50
C ILE A 84 -34.86 -10.44 0.23
N THR A 85 -35.42 -10.62 1.43
CA THR A 85 -35.84 -9.46 2.23
C THR A 85 -34.63 -8.74 2.83
N THR A 86 -34.74 -7.43 3.01
CA THR A 86 -33.72 -6.64 3.71
C THR A 86 -33.47 -7.15 5.13
N ALA A 87 -34.52 -7.61 5.82
CA ALA A 87 -34.41 -8.15 7.18
C ALA A 87 -33.58 -9.44 7.20
N ASP A 88 -33.85 -10.39 6.28
CA ASP A 88 -33.10 -11.64 6.19
C ASP A 88 -31.62 -11.36 5.85
N LEU A 89 -31.36 -10.46 4.89
CA LEU A 89 -30.00 -10.07 4.53
C LEU A 89 -29.26 -9.46 5.73
N LYS A 90 -29.85 -8.48 6.41
CA LYS A 90 -29.24 -7.82 7.57
C LYS A 90 -29.00 -8.81 8.71
N GLY A 91 -29.91 -9.75 8.93
CA GLY A 91 -29.75 -10.83 9.91
C GLY A 91 -28.55 -11.71 9.62
N MET A 92 -28.40 -12.18 8.36
CA MET A 92 -27.25 -12.99 7.94
C MET A 92 -25.92 -12.22 8.00
N VAL A 93 -25.92 -10.96 7.58
CA VAL A 93 -24.74 -10.09 7.65
C VAL A 93 -24.34 -9.83 9.09
N SER A 94 -25.29 -9.52 9.98
CA SER A 94 -25.01 -9.34 11.42
C SER A 94 -24.45 -10.61 12.05
N ALA A 95 -25.01 -11.78 11.73
CA ALA A 95 -24.49 -13.06 12.20
C ALA A 95 -23.06 -13.33 11.71
N SER A 96 -22.74 -12.93 10.48
CA SER A 96 -21.39 -13.09 9.91
C SER A 96 -20.39 -12.10 10.53
N PHE A 97 -20.80 -10.84 10.68
CA PHE A 97 -19.98 -9.76 11.21
C PHE A 97 -19.71 -9.88 12.71
N ASP A 98 -20.75 -10.06 13.53
CA ASP A 98 -20.60 -10.14 14.99
C ASP A 98 -20.36 -11.57 15.48
N GLY A 99 -21.02 -12.55 14.85
CA GLY A 99 -20.98 -13.95 15.25
C GLY A 99 -19.85 -14.75 14.62
N GLY A 100 -19.19 -14.23 13.59
CA GLY A 100 -18.11 -14.91 12.88
C GLY A 100 -18.55 -16.19 12.16
N LYS A 101 -19.83 -16.27 11.77
CA LYS A 101 -20.41 -17.45 11.12
C LYS A 101 -21.17 -17.08 9.86
N ILE A 102 -20.85 -17.77 8.79
CA ILE A 102 -21.59 -17.68 7.52
C ILE A 102 -22.62 -18.80 7.52
N GLU A 103 -23.89 -18.41 7.69
CA GLU A 103 -25.03 -19.31 7.62
C GLU A 103 -26.03 -18.73 6.63
N ILE A 104 -26.21 -19.41 5.49
CA ILE A 104 -27.22 -19.05 4.49
C ILE A 104 -28.39 -20.01 4.65
N ASP A 105 -29.59 -19.48 4.87
CA ASP A 105 -30.79 -20.31 4.99
C ASP A 105 -30.98 -21.18 3.73
N THR A 106 -31.13 -22.48 3.96
CA THR A 106 -31.36 -23.48 2.91
C THR A 106 -32.75 -23.35 2.29
N ASN A 107 -33.68 -22.67 2.96
CA ASN A 107 -35.05 -22.44 2.48
C ASN A 107 -35.18 -21.17 1.62
N LEU A 108 -34.12 -20.37 1.47
CA LEU A 108 -34.11 -19.25 0.53
C LEU A 108 -34.20 -19.77 -0.90
N ASP A 109 -35.32 -19.46 -1.55
CA ASP A 109 -35.59 -19.76 -2.96
C ASP A 109 -34.90 -18.72 -3.86
N ILE A 110 -33.58 -18.87 -3.95
CA ILE A 110 -32.70 -18.01 -4.75
C ILE A 110 -31.89 -18.85 -5.75
N THR A 111 -31.47 -18.23 -6.84
CA THR A 111 -30.62 -18.90 -7.83
C THR A 111 -29.25 -19.27 -7.25
N ALA A 112 -28.55 -20.22 -7.89
CA ALA A 112 -27.19 -20.58 -7.47
C ALA A 112 -26.23 -19.38 -7.53
N ASP A 113 -26.37 -18.52 -8.55
CA ASP A 113 -25.56 -17.30 -8.69
C ASP A 113 -25.85 -16.30 -7.56
N ALA A 114 -27.13 -16.08 -7.23
CA ALA A 114 -27.52 -15.23 -6.12
C ALA A 114 -27.01 -15.78 -4.78
N ARG A 115 -27.01 -17.11 -4.61
CA ARG A 115 -26.45 -17.76 -3.42
C ARG A 115 -24.93 -17.57 -3.32
N ALA A 116 -24.21 -17.69 -4.43
CA ALA A 116 -22.77 -17.44 -4.46
C ALA A 116 -22.43 -15.97 -4.16
N GLU A 117 -23.22 -15.04 -4.70
CA GLU A 117 -23.07 -13.63 -4.42
C GLU A 117 -23.35 -13.28 -2.95
N LEU A 118 -24.44 -13.83 -2.38
CA LEU A 118 -24.75 -13.70 -0.97
C LEU A 118 -23.60 -14.24 -0.12
N GLN A 119 -23.06 -15.41 -0.46
CA GLN A 119 -21.91 -15.98 0.25
C GLN A 119 -20.70 -15.04 0.22
N ALA A 120 -20.33 -14.50 -0.94
CA ALA A 120 -19.22 -13.55 -1.05
C ALA A 120 -19.42 -12.29 -0.18
N MET A 121 -20.66 -11.83 -0.05
CA MET A 121 -21.00 -10.70 0.83
C MET A 121 -20.83 -11.04 2.31
N LEU A 122 -21.23 -12.24 2.72
CA LEU A 122 -21.07 -12.70 4.10
C LEU A 122 -19.59 -12.98 4.45
N GLU A 123 -18.80 -13.47 3.49
CA GLU A 123 -17.35 -13.59 3.58
C GLU A 123 -16.70 -12.21 3.76
N LEU A 124 -17.11 -11.21 2.97
CA LEU A 124 -16.66 -9.83 3.14
C LEU A 124 -17.01 -9.29 4.53
N ALA A 125 -18.22 -9.53 5.03
CA ALA A 125 -18.62 -9.12 6.38
C ALA A 125 -17.73 -9.72 7.47
N LEU A 126 -17.38 -10.99 7.33
CA LEU A 126 -16.47 -11.69 8.25
C LEU A 126 -15.04 -11.10 8.21
N ASP A 127 -14.52 -10.87 7.00
CA ASP A 127 -13.19 -10.28 6.79
C ASP A 127 -13.11 -8.85 7.35
N VAL A 128 -14.15 -8.05 7.16
CA VAL A 128 -14.23 -6.70 7.72
C VAL A 128 -14.24 -6.75 9.24
N ALA A 129 -15.04 -7.62 9.86
CA ALA A 129 -15.07 -7.76 11.31
C ALA A 129 -13.70 -8.17 11.88
N ALA A 130 -13.02 -9.12 11.23
CA ALA A 130 -11.66 -9.51 11.58
C ALA A 130 -10.66 -8.35 11.41
N GLY A 131 -10.76 -7.60 10.31
CA GLY A 131 -9.92 -6.43 10.03
C GLY A 131 -10.09 -5.31 11.07
N ILE A 132 -11.32 -5.01 11.47
CA ILE A 132 -11.63 -4.05 12.54
C ILE A 132 -11.00 -4.52 13.86
N LYS A 133 -11.19 -5.79 14.21
CA LYS A 133 -10.64 -6.36 15.45
C LYS A 133 -9.11 -6.32 15.49
N ASN A 134 -8.46 -6.61 14.36
CA ASN A 134 -7.00 -6.69 14.24
C ASN A 134 -6.34 -5.33 13.96
N THR A 135 -7.13 -4.26 13.79
CA THR A 135 -6.64 -2.90 13.49
C THR A 135 -5.51 -2.44 14.43
N PRO A 136 -5.56 -2.65 15.77
CA PRO A 136 -4.46 -2.24 16.65
C PRO A 136 -3.10 -2.88 16.29
N ASP A 137 -3.11 -4.16 15.94
CA ASP A 137 -1.90 -4.90 15.56
C ASP A 137 -1.41 -4.48 14.18
N THR A 138 -2.33 -4.27 13.24
CA THR A 138 -2.02 -3.76 11.89
C THR A 138 -1.38 -2.37 11.96
N VAL A 139 -1.92 -1.47 12.80
CA VAL A 139 -1.38 -0.11 13.02
C VAL A 139 0.02 -0.16 13.62
N THR A 140 0.23 -1.03 14.60
CA THR A 140 1.55 -1.22 15.23
C THR A 140 2.58 -1.70 14.20
N THR A 141 2.20 -2.69 13.39
CA THR A 141 3.06 -3.26 12.33
C THR A 141 3.36 -2.23 11.27
N ALA A 142 2.34 -1.55 10.73
CA ALA A 142 2.50 -0.50 9.72
C ALA A 142 3.40 0.64 10.22
N THR A 143 3.21 1.09 11.47
CA THR A 143 4.06 2.13 12.07
C THR A 143 5.53 1.70 12.14
N ALA A 144 5.79 0.44 12.53
CA ALA A 144 7.15 -0.09 12.57
C ALA A 144 7.76 -0.21 11.17
N ASN A 145 7.00 -0.69 10.19
CA ASN A 145 7.44 -0.82 8.80
C ASN A 145 7.74 0.56 8.18
N ILE A 146 6.88 1.56 8.38
CA ILE A 146 7.10 2.95 7.93
C ILE A 146 8.43 3.50 8.48
N VAL A 147 8.73 3.26 9.77
CA VAL A 147 10.02 3.66 10.36
C VAL A 147 11.18 2.89 9.71
N GLY A 148 11.02 1.59 9.47
CA GLY A 148 11.99 0.75 8.77
C GLY A 148 12.30 1.24 7.36
N HIS A 149 11.28 1.65 6.60
CA HIS A 149 11.42 2.25 5.28
C HIS A 149 12.21 3.57 5.32
N GLY A 150 11.98 4.42 6.33
CA GLY A 150 12.77 5.64 6.54
C GLY A 150 14.25 5.38 6.84
N ALA A 151 14.54 4.36 7.65
CA ALA A 151 15.91 3.94 7.89
C ALA A 151 16.57 3.42 6.60
N ARG A 152 15.86 2.58 5.83
CA ARG A 152 16.32 2.08 4.53
C ARG A 152 16.62 3.22 3.55
N ALA A 153 15.76 4.23 3.48
CA ALA A 153 15.94 5.40 2.61
C ALA A 153 17.24 6.14 2.92
N THR A 154 17.46 6.45 4.21
CA THR A 154 18.68 7.12 4.68
C THR A 154 19.94 6.33 4.30
N THR A 155 19.91 5.01 4.50
CA THR A 155 21.04 4.13 4.16
C THR A 155 21.33 4.13 2.65
N LEU A 156 20.29 3.95 1.82
CA LEU A 156 20.43 3.93 0.36
C LEU A 156 20.93 5.27 -0.18
N ALA A 157 20.34 6.38 0.27
CA ALA A 157 20.74 7.71 -0.15
C ALA A 157 22.17 8.06 0.26
N THR A 158 22.61 7.64 1.45
CA THR A 158 24.01 7.79 1.88
C THR A 158 24.97 6.98 0.98
N LYS A 159 24.63 5.72 0.67
CA LYS A 159 25.44 4.85 -0.21
C LYS A 159 25.55 5.45 -1.61
N LEU A 160 24.42 5.88 -2.18
CA LEU A 160 24.35 6.50 -3.51
C LEU A 160 25.11 7.84 -3.57
N THR A 161 24.88 8.73 -2.60
CA THR A 161 25.56 10.04 -2.51
C THR A 161 27.06 9.88 -2.43
N THR A 162 27.54 8.95 -1.60
CA THR A 162 28.98 8.65 -1.47
C THR A 162 29.56 8.17 -2.81
N LYS A 163 28.88 7.22 -3.47
CA LYS A 163 29.30 6.66 -4.76
C LYS A 163 29.35 7.72 -5.87
N LEU A 164 28.31 8.54 -5.99
CA LEU A 164 28.22 9.58 -7.01
C LEU A 164 29.20 10.73 -6.76
N THR A 165 29.36 11.17 -5.51
CA THR A 165 30.34 12.20 -5.14
C THR A 165 31.76 11.77 -5.49
N ALA A 166 32.09 10.49 -5.29
CA ALA A 166 33.39 9.95 -5.69
C ALA A 166 33.59 10.02 -7.22
N LYS A 167 32.56 9.73 -8.02
CA LYS A 167 32.61 9.81 -9.49
C LYS A 167 32.71 11.26 -10.00
N VAL A 168 31.95 12.19 -9.40
CA VAL A 168 31.95 13.62 -9.77
C VAL A 168 33.36 14.23 -9.72
N LYS A 169 34.21 13.79 -8.78
CA LYS A 169 35.60 14.28 -8.65
C LYS A 169 36.45 14.07 -9.91
N PHE A 170 36.12 13.07 -10.71
CA PHE A 170 36.88 12.68 -11.90
C PHE A 170 36.15 12.98 -13.21
N ALA A 171 34.83 13.17 -13.17
CA ALA A 171 34.00 13.48 -14.33
C ALA A 171 34.22 14.91 -14.85
N LYS A 172 33.93 15.14 -16.14
CA LYS A 172 34.00 16.46 -16.79
C LYS A 172 32.81 16.65 -17.74
N GLY A 173 32.54 17.90 -18.11
CA GLY A 173 31.51 18.24 -19.09
C GLY A 173 30.13 17.69 -18.72
N GLU A 174 29.46 17.09 -19.69
CA GLU A 174 28.09 16.56 -19.55
C GLU A 174 27.97 15.42 -18.53
N GLU A 175 28.97 14.54 -18.44
CA GLU A 175 28.97 13.45 -17.44
C GLU A 175 28.94 14.02 -16.02
N LYS A 176 29.75 15.05 -15.76
CA LYS A 176 29.77 15.73 -14.46
C LYS A 176 28.41 16.35 -14.15
N ALA A 177 27.81 17.06 -15.11
CA ALA A 177 26.50 17.66 -14.94
C ALA A 177 25.40 16.62 -14.66
N SER A 178 25.45 15.46 -15.33
CA SER A 178 24.51 14.36 -15.08
C SER A 178 24.67 13.76 -13.69
N LEU A 179 25.90 13.55 -13.22
CA LEU A 179 26.15 13.02 -11.87
C LEU A 179 25.73 14.03 -10.77
N GLU A 180 25.94 15.33 -11.00
CA GLU A 180 25.46 16.40 -10.10
C GLU A 180 23.92 16.45 -10.06
N ALA A 181 23.25 16.23 -11.20
CA ALA A 181 21.79 16.12 -11.24
C ALA A 181 21.28 14.90 -10.47
N GLN A 182 21.93 13.73 -10.58
CA GLN A 182 21.57 12.54 -9.81
C GLN A 182 21.77 12.73 -8.30
N LEU A 183 22.82 13.46 -7.88
CA LEU A 183 23.01 13.82 -6.47
C LEU A 183 21.84 14.69 -5.97
N GLN A 184 21.41 15.66 -6.77
CA GLN A 184 20.27 16.51 -6.43
C GLN A 184 18.95 15.71 -6.37
N GLU A 185 18.76 14.75 -7.28
CA GLU A 185 17.61 13.83 -7.27
C GLU A 185 17.56 13.02 -5.98
N ILE A 186 18.69 12.49 -5.50
CA ILE A 186 18.75 11.74 -4.23
C ILE A 186 18.33 12.64 -3.06
N THR A 187 18.88 13.86 -2.98
CA THR A 187 18.52 14.81 -1.92
C THR A 187 17.02 15.14 -1.93
N GLN A 188 16.43 15.29 -3.12
CA GLN A 188 14.99 15.54 -3.24
C GLN A 188 14.19 14.30 -2.80
N LEU A 189 14.58 13.10 -3.23
CA LEU A 189 13.92 11.86 -2.83
C LEU A 189 13.96 11.64 -1.32
N GLU A 190 15.08 11.95 -0.64
CA GLU A 190 15.15 11.88 0.82
C GLU A 190 14.14 12.81 1.51
N ALA A 191 14.03 14.05 1.02
CA ALA A 191 13.08 15.02 1.57
C ALA A 191 11.63 14.58 1.34
N ASP A 192 11.33 14.06 0.15
CA ASP A 192 9.99 13.58 -0.22
C ASP A 192 9.62 12.34 0.60
N ILE A 193 10.55 11.40 0.79
CA ILE A 193 10.35 10.22 1.64
C ILE A 193 10.12 10.63 3.09
N SER A 194 10.92 11.57 3.63
CA SER A 194 10.72 12.07 4.99
C SER A 194 9.32 12.67 5.16
N THR A 195 8.87 13.47 4.20
CA THR A 195 7.52 14.05 4.19
C THR A 195 6.46 12.94 4.15
N THR A 196 6.62 11.96 3.27
CA THR A 196 5.72 10.80 3.13
C THR A 196 5.62 10.00 4.43
N ILE A 197 6.72 9.82 5.14
CA ILE A 197 6.74 9.13 6.45
C ILE A 197 5.90 9.87 7.48
N ASP A 198 6.05 11.20 7.56
CA ASP A 198 5.32 12.00 8.55
C ASP A 198 3.82 12.00 8.26
N GLU A 199 3.43 12.13 6.99
CA GLU A 199 2.04 12.02 6.54
C GLU A 199 1.45 10.62 6.79
N ALA A 200 2.21 9.57 6.49
CA ALA A 200 1.78 8.19 6.71
C ALA A 200 1.59 7.90 8.20
N LYS A 201 2.51 8.34 9.07
CA LYS A 201 2.36 8.19 10.52
C LYS A 201 1.12 8.92 11.04
N ALA A 202 0.92 10.17 10.64
CA ALA A 202 -0.26 10.93 11.02
C ALA A 202 -1.54 10.18 10.61
N THR A 203 -1.60 9.73 9.36
CA THR A 203 -2.74 8.98 8.82
C THR A 203 -3.00 7.68 9.60
N VAL A 204 -1.98 6.84 9.77
CA VAL A 204 -2.08 5.56 10.47
C VAL A 204 -2.51 5.73 11.93
N THR A 205 -2.13 6.82 12.60
CA THR A 205 -2.58 7.10 13.97
C THR A 205 -4.04 7.56 14.07
N GLU A 206 -4.60 8.18 13.03
CA GLU A 206 -6.01 8.61 13.01
C GLU A 206 -6.98 7.50 12.61
N LEU A 207 -6.54 6.56 11.77
CA LEU A 207 -7.40 5.52 11.20
C LEU A 207 -8.12 4.64 12.24
N PRO A 208 -7.51 4.23 13.37
CA PRO A 208 -8.19 3.41 14.38
C PRO A 208 -9.50 4.03 14.90
N ALA A 209 -9.50 5.34 15.14
CA ALA A 209 -10.70 6.04 15.60
C ALA A 209 -11.79 6.04 14.52
N LYS A 210 -11.41 6.27 13.26
CA LYS A 210 -12.34 6.25 12.11
C LYS A 210 -12.93 4.85 11.89
N ILE A 211 -12.09 3.81 11.99
CA ILE A 211 -12.50 2.40 11.87
C ILE A 211 -13.51 2.05 12.97
N ALA A 212 -13.22 2.42 14.22
CA ALA A 212 -14.13 2.19 15.34
C ALA A 212 -15.46 2.94 15.16
N GLU A 213 -15.42 4.20 14.73
CA GLU A 213 -16.62 5.00 14.48
C GLU A 213 -17.51 4.37 13.40
N MET A 214 -16.93 3.96 12.28
CA MET A 214 -17.72 3.35 11.20
C MET A 214 -18.20 1.95 11.54
N GLY A 215 -17.39 1.14 12.22
CA GLY A 215 -17.85 -0.15 12.74
C GLY A 215 -19.09 0.00 13.62
N ALA A 216 -19.09 0.98 14.53
CA ALA A 216 -20.26 1.27 15.36
C ALA A 216 -21.48 1.73 14.54
N LYS A 217 -21.29 2.59 13.53
CA LYS A 217 -22.37 3.02 12.62
C LYS A 217 -22.94 1.84 11.82
N PHE A 218 -22.07 0.95 11.37
CA PHE A 218 -22.46 -0.25 10.64
C PHE A 218 -23.30 -1.18 11.50
N THR A 219 -22.81 -1.57 12.69
CA THR A 219 -23.57 -2.40 13.63
C THR A 219 -24.93 -1.77 13.95
N ALA A 220 -24.99 -0.46 14.17
CA ALA A 220 -26.26 0.24 14.37
C ALA A 220 -27.20 0.16 13.16
N SER A 221 -26.68 0.25 11.93
CA SER A 221 -27.47 0.15 10.70
C SER A 221 -28.11 -1.23 10.48
N LEU A 222 -27.48 -2.28 11.02
CA LEU A 222 -27.99 -3.65 10.97
C LEU A 222 -29.14 -3.88 11.96
N ALA A 223 -29.14 -3.18 13.11
CA ALA A 223 -30.16 -3.32 14.15
C ALA A 223 -31.53 -2.67 13.82
N VAL A 224 -31.62 -1.88 12.75
CA VAL A 224 -32.84 -1.16 12.32
C VAL A 224 -33.62 -1.96 11.25
N GLY A 225 -33.50 -3.29 11.24
CA GLY A 225 -34.11 -4.20 10.27
C GLY A 225 -35.33 -4.93 10.82
#